data_AF-A0A848VSW5-F1
#
_entry.id   AF-A0A848VSW5-F1
#
_cell.length_a   1.000
_cell.length_b   1.000
_cell.length_c   1.000
_cell.angle_alpha   90.00
_cell.angle_beta   90.00
_cell.angle_gamma   90.00
#
_symmetry.space_group_name_H-M   'P 1'
#
loop_
_entity.id
_entity.type
_entity.pdbx_description
1 polymer ?
#
loop_
_entity_poly.entity_id
_entity_poly.type
_entity_poly.pdbx_seq_one_letter_code
_entity_poly.pdbx_strand_id
1 'polypeptide(L)'
;MFKSTADVFRTRQALRDLTEAVRSNSPAIARLGTTDTERAAIDRIVASGGHIGHGEDRVYSQLLLSAAMPDDDFNGFAVATAILLMDRLQDGTGGDDLFWNWDAFREHYRLADPTMRAALMNGFRMAEASGKVNLESSPDRTDCLTRSPGEVMSLLTAAEQHRLADAIAENVSASDAGRMWREAVSGELSWPVIAGFRYLYERPASMAPTDPAQVVLIPWA
;
A
#
# COMPACT_ATOMS: atom_id res chain seq x y z
N MET A 1 1.75 -10.68 14.99
CA MET A 1 0.81 -10.12 16.00
C MET A 1 0.99 -8.61 16.03
N PHE A 2 -0.07 -7.83 15.85
CA PHE A 2 0.01 -6.35 15.83
C PHE A 2 0.50 -5.81 17.17
N LYS A 3 1.41 -4.82 17.14
CA LYS A 3 2.00 -4.21 18.33
C LYS A 3 1.10 -3.10 18.90
N SER A 4 0.19 -2.57 18.09
CA SER A 4 -0.78 -1.55 18.49
C SER A 4 -2.08 -1.63 17.69
N THR A 5 -3.12 -0.99 18.23
CA THR A 5 -4.38 -0.73 17.52
C THR A 5 -4.16 0.08 16.24
N ALA A 6 -3.20 1.00 16.21
CA ALA A 6 -2.85 1.77 15.01
C ALA A 6 -2.37 0.87 13.85
N ASP A 7 -1.66 -0.22 14.17
CA ASP A 7 -1.13 -1.13 13.15
C ASP A 7 -2.25 -1.88 12.42
N VAL A 8 -3.40 -2.11 13.07
CA VAL A 8 -4.58 -2.72 12.44
C VAL A 8 -5.11 -1.84 11.33
N PHE A 9 -5.31 -0.54 11.60
CA PHE A 9 -5.82 0.39 10.59
C PHE A 9 -4.83 0.52 9.43
N ARG A 10 -3.55 0.74 9.74
CA ARG A 10 -2.52 0.94 8.71
C ARG A 10 -2.31 -0.29 7.84
N THR A 11 -2.39 -1.49 8.41
CA THR A 11 -2.33 -2.73 7.64
C THR A 11 -3.54 -2.90 6.73
N ARG A 12 -4.75 -2.63 7.23
CA ARG A 12 -5.97 -2.64 6.39
C ARG A 12 -5.87 -1.62 5.26
N GLN A 13 -5.34 -0.42 5.54
CA GLN A 13 -5.13 0.61 4.53
C GLN A 13 -4.09 0.18 3.50
N ALA A 14 -2.93 -0.36 3.92
CA ALA A 14 -1.90 -0.85 3.00
C ALA A 14 -2.42 -1.99 2.10
N LEU A 15 -3.20 -2.93 2.64
CA LEU A 15 -3.83 -3.98 1.83
C LEU A 15 -4.82 -3.42 0.80
N ARG A 16 -5.63 -2.43 1.21
CA ARG A 16 -6.56 -1.74 0.30
C ARG A 16 -5.81 -1.02 -0.81
N ASP A 17 -4.74 -0.32 -0.46
CA ASP A 17 -3.90 0.44 -1.39
C ASP A 17 -3.23 -0.47 -2.42
N LEU A 18 -2.61 -1.58 -1.97
CA LEU A 18 -2.04 -2.60 -2.85
C LEU A 18 -3.10 -3.22 -3.78
N THR A 19 -4.29 -3.53 -3.24
CA THR A 19 -5.40 -4.09 -4.03
C THR A 19 -5.82 -3.15 -5.15
N GLU A 20 -5.99 -1.87 -4.85
CA GLU A 20 -6.39 -0.88 -5.85
C GLU A 20 -5.27 -0.62 -6.87
N ALA A 21 -4.00 -0.53 -6.42
CA ALA A 21 -2.85 -0.41 -7.31
C ALA A 21 -2.74 -1.59 -8.30
N VAL A 22 -2.96 -2.82 -7.82
CA VAL A 22 -3.00 -4.02 -8.66
C VAL A 22 -4.15 -3.96 -9.66
N ARG A 23 -5.36 -3.64 -9.21
CA ARG A 23 -6.57 -3.58 -10.07
C ARG A 23 -6.46 -2.52 -11.17
N SER A 24 -5.88 -1.36 -10.87
CA SER A 24 -5.60 -0.31 -11.86
C SER A 24 -4.60 -0.75 -12.94
N ASN A 25 -3.87 -1.85 -12.72
CA ASN A 25 -2.89 -2.42 -13.63
C ASN A 25 -3.36 -3.76 -14.25
N SER A 26 -4.65 -3.89 -14.57
CA SER A 26 -5.24 -5.11 -15.15
C SER A 26 -4.50 -5.67 -16.37
N PRO A 27 -3.91 -4.87 -17.30
CA PRO A 27 -3.16 -5.43 -18.41
C PRO A 27 -1.89 -6.17 -17.96
N ALA A 28 -1.27 -5.76 -16.84
CA ALA A 28 -0.09 -6.43 -16.29
C ALA A 28 -0.47 -7.76 -15.62
N ILE A 29 -1.60 -7.81 -14.90
CA ILE A 29 -2.12 -9.05 -14.30
C ILE A 29 -2.27 -10.14 -15.36
N ALA A 30 -2.86 -9.80 -16.52
CA ALA A 30 -3.08 -10.74 -17.62
C ALA A 30 -1.77 -11.36 -18.18
N ARG A 31 -0.62 -10.71 -17.98
CA ARG A 31 0.69 -11.18 -18.44
C ARG A 31 1.46 -12.01 -17.40
N LEU A 32 1.06 -11.99 -16.13
CA LEU A 32 1.75 -12.72 -15.07
C LEU A 32 1.65 -14.24 -15.22
N GLY A 33 0.54 -14.74 -15.79
CA GLY A 33 0.34 -16.17 -16.04
C GLY A 33 0.73 -16.58 -17.45
N THR A 34 1.49 -17.67 -17.58
CA THR A 34 1.90 -18.21 -18.89
C THR A 34 0.81 -19.08 -19.52
N THR A 35 0.00 -19.74 -18.68
CA THR A 35 -1.14 -20.58 -19.09
C THR A 35 -2.48 -19.98 -18.67
N ASP A 36 -3.58 -20.40 -19.30
CA ASP A 36 -4.94 -19.98 -18.90
C ASP A 36 -5.27 -20.38 -17.45
N THR A 37 -4.76 -21.52 -17.00
CA THR A 37 -4.96 -22.00 -15.63
C THR A 37 -4.25 -21.10 -14.61
N GLU A 38 -3.01 -20.68 -14.90
CA GLU A 38 -2.26 -19.74 -14.06
C GLU A 38 -2.92 -18.36 -14.04
N ARG A 39 -3.32 -17.84 -15.21
CA ARG A 39 -4.04 -16.56 -15.30
C ARG A 39 -5.32 -16.58 -14.46
N ALA A 40 -6.12 -17.63 -14.60
CA ALA A 40 -7.34 -17.79 -13.80
C ALA A 40 -7.05 -17.93 -12.29
N ALA A 41 -5.92 -18.50 -11.89
CA ALA A 41 -5.52 -18.56 -10.49
C ALA A 41 -5.08 -17.20 -9.95
N ILE A 42 -4.27 -16.45 -10.71
CA ILE A 42 -3.87 -15.09 -10.36
C ILE A 42 -5.09 -14.18 -10.25
N ASP A 43 -6.05 -14.28 -11.17
CA ASP A 43 -7.30 -13.51 -11.10
C ASP A 43 -8.09 -13.83 -9.81
N ARG A 44 -8.13 -15.11 -9.38
CA ARG A 44 -8.76 -15.51 -8.12
C ARG A 44 -8.02 -14.95 -6.91
N ILE A 45 -6.68 -15.00 -6.91
CA ILE A 45 -5.85 -14.42 -5.85
C ILE A 45 -6.09 -12.90 -5.75
N VAL A 46 -6.13 -12.19 -6.88
CA VAL A 46 -6.42 -10.75 -6.89
C VAL A 46 -7.86 -10.48 -6.41
N ALA A 47 -8.82 -11.31 -6.81
CA ALA A 47 -10.20 -11.18 -6.36
C ALA A 47 -10.38 -11.45 -4.85
N SER A 48 -9.56 -12.33 -4.26
CA SER A 48 -9.53 -12.61 -2.82
C SER A 48 -8.73 -11.58 -1.99
N GLY A 49 -8.21 -10.53 -2.62
CA GLY A 49 -7.40 -9.51 -1.96
C GLY A 49 -5.94 -9.90 -1.78
N GLY A 50 -5.42 -10.78 -2.63
CA GLY A 50 -4.01 -11.16 -2.70
C GLY A 50 -3.60 -12.33 -1.81
N HIS A 51 -4.55 -13.06 -1.21
CA HIS A 51 -4.23 -14.23 -0.38
C HIS A 51 -3.99 -15.46 -1.25
N ILE A 52 -2.79 -16.06 -1.12
CA ILE A 52 -2.33 -17.24 -1.83
C ILE A 52 -2.56 -18.46 -0.95
N GLY A 53 -3.42 -19.36 -1.44
CA GLY A 53 -3.87 -20.54 -0.71
C GLY A 53 -2.92 -21.73 -0.83
N HIS A 54 -3.18 -22.75 -0.01
CA HIS A 54 -2.47 -24.03 -0.11
C HIS A 54 -2.67 -24.67 -1.50
N GLY A 55 -1.58 -25.18 -2.08
CA GLY A 55 -1.58 -25.83 -3.40
C GLY A 55 -1.39 -24.88 -4.58
N GLU A 56 -1.13 -23.59 -4.33
CA GLU A 56 -0.83 -22.60 -5.36
C GLU A 56 0.69 -22.40 -5.59
N ASP A 57 1.52 -23.37 -5.22
CA ASP A 57 3.00 -23.30 -5.24
C ASP A 57 3.57 -22.86 -6.60
N ARG A 58 2.94 -23.33 -7.68
CA ARG A 58 3.32 -22.98 -9.05
C ARG A 58 3.02 -21.52 -9.37
N VAL A 59 1.86 -21.01 -8.97
CA VAL A 59 1.48 -19.60 -9.16
C VAL A 59 2.33 -18.70 -8.29
N TYR A 60 2.62 -19.12 -7.05
CA TYR A 60 3.53 -18.44 -6.16
C TYR A 60 4.94 -18.31 -6.77
N SER A 61 5.49 -19.40 -7.30
CA SER A 61 6.79 -19.41 -7.99
C SER A 61 6.80 -18.50 -9.22
N GLN A 62 5.69 -18.45 -9.97
CA GLN A 62 5.54 -17.55 -11.10
C GLN A 62 5.52 -16.08 -10.66
N LEU A 63 4.82 -15.76 -9.57
CA LEU A 63 4.81 -14.41 -9.01
C LEU A 63 6.21 -13.99 -8.53
N LEU A 64 6.96 -14.87 -7.87
CA LEU A 64 8.35 -14.60 -7.48
C LEU A 64 9.24 -14.33 -8.69
N LEU A 65 9.11 -15.13 -9.75
CA LEU A 65 9.85 -14.93 -11.00
C LEU A 65 9.53 -13.57 -11.63
N SER A 66 8.24 -13.24 -11.78
CA SER A 66 7.83 -11.93 -12.30
C SER A 66 8.32 -10.77 -11.42
N ALA A 67 8.30 -10.93 -10.10
CA ALA A 67 8.82 -9.96 -9.13
C ALA A 67 10.36 -9.86 -9.11
N ALA A 68 11.06 -10.60 -9.97
CA ALA A 68 12.52 -10.56 -10.13
C ALA A 68 12.97 -10.10 -11.53
N MET A 69 12.06 -9.62 -12.38
CA MET A 69 12.36 -9.24 -13.78
C MET A 69 11.88 -7.80 -14.09
N PRO A 70 12.42 -6.75 -13.42
CA PRO A 70 11.99 -5.37 -13.65
C PRO A 70 12.27 -4.86 -15.07
N ASP A 71 13.30 -5.39 -15.74
CA ASP A 71 13.71 -4.96 -17.08
C ASP A 71 12.85 -5.56 -18.21
N ASP A 72 12.25 -6.73 -17.98
CA ASP A 72 11.46 -7.44 -19.00
C ASP A 72 9.99 -6.97 -19.03
N ASP A 73 9.36 -6.84 -17.86
CA ASP A 73 8.01 -6.30 -17.70
C ASP A 73 7.89 -5.55 -16.38
N PHE A 74 8.27 -4.27 -16.39
CA PHE A 74 8.27 -3.43 -15.20
C PHE A 74 6.91 -3.40 -14.47
N ASN A 75 5.80 -3.35 -15.21
CA ASN A 75 4.46 -3.33 -14.60
C ASN A 75 4.11 -4.71 -14.03
N GLY A 76 4.45 -5.79 -14.73
CA GLY A 76 4.31 -7.15 -14.21
C GLY A 76 5.11 -7.35 -12.92
N PHE A 77 6.36 -6.88 -12.90
CA PHE A 77 7.24 -6.88 -11.73
C PHE A 77 6.62 -6.16 -10.52
N ALA A 78 6.11 -4.94 -10.71
CA ALA A 78 5.50 -4.15 -9.64
C ALA A 78 4.21 -4.81 -9.12
N VAL A 79 3.34 -5.28 -10.03
CA VAL A 79 2.08 -5.97 -9.67
C VAL A 79 2.35 -7.29 -8.96
N ALA A 80 3.30 -8.09 -9.42
CA ALA A 80 3.65 -9.35 -8.78
C ALA A 80 4.19 -9.12 -7.35
N THR A 81 5.06 -8.11 -7.18
CA THR A 81 5.55 -7.69 -5.86
C THR A 81 4.39 -7.26 -4.95
N ALA A 82 3.45 -6.46 -5.48
CA ALA A 82 2.28 -6.04 -4.71
C ALA A 82 1.40 -7.21 -4.26
N ILE A 83 1.19 -8.23 -5.12
CA ILE A 83 0.46 -9.45 -4.76
C ILE A 83 1.19 -10.23 -3.66
N LEU A 84 2.50 -10.43 -3.77
CA LEU A 84 3.29 -11.10 -2.75
C LEU A 84 3.25 -10.37 -1.40
N LEU A 85 3.27 -9.03 -1.42
CA LEU A 85 3.10 -8.21 -0.21
C LEU A 85 1.70 -8.36 0.40
N MET A 86 0.65 -8.39 -0.42
CA MET A 86 -0.71 -8.62 0.06
C MET A 86 -0.84 -9.97 0.74
N ASP A 87 -0.27 -11.03 0.16
CA ASP A 87 -0.22 -12.37 0.75
C ASP A 87 0.48 -12.32 2.11
N ARG A 88 1.68 -11.72 2.14
CA ARG A 88 2.49 -11.65 3.36
C ARG A 88 1.77 -10.89 4.47
N LEU A 89 1.20 -9.72 4.17
CA LEU A 89 0.43 -8.91 5.12
C LEU A 89 -0.81 -9.61 5.69
N GLN A 90 -1.31 -10.66 5.03
CA GLN A 90 -2.45 -11.46 5.47
C GLN A 90 -2.06 -12.81 6.11
N ASP A 91 -0.77 -13.02 6.39
CA ASP A 91 -0.28 -14.31 6.91
C ASP A 91 -0.60 -15.47 5.95
N GLY A 92 -0.51 -15.19 4.65
CA GLY A 92 -0.66 -16.18 3.61
C GLY A 92 0.42 -17.25 3.61
N THR A 93 0.25 -18.21 2.71
CA THR A 93 1.07 -19.43 2.72
C THR A 93 2.43 -19.27 2.02
N GLY A 94 2.69 -18.09 1.42
CA GLY A 94 3.99 -17.78 0.84
C GLY A 94 5.13 -17.95 1.85
N GLY A 95 6.20 -18.62 1.44
CA GLY A 95 7.34 -18.95 2.30
C GLY A 95 8.41 -17.87 2.41
N ASP A 96 8.51 -16.98 1.41
CA ASP A 96 9.57 -15.99 1.26
C ASP A 96 9.27 -14.68 2.00
N ASP A 97 10.23 -14.18 2.79
CA ASP A 97 10.10 -12.94 3.57
C ASP A 97 10.38 -11.67 2.76
N LEU A 98 10.50 -11.80 1.43
CA LEU A 98 10.78 -10.77 0.44
C LEU A 98 12.07 -9.98 0.68
N PHE A 99 12.97 -10.50 1.52
CA PHE A 99 14.25 -9.86 1.82
C PHE A 99 15.06 -9.63 0.53
N TRP A 100 15.24 -10.67 -0.29
CA TRP A 100 16.02 -10.58 -1.52
C TRP A 100 15.35 -9.70 -2.58
N ASN A 101 14.02 -9.72 -2.66
CA ASN A 101 13.28 -8.85 -3.56
C ASN A 101 13.49 -7.37 -3.19
N TRP A 102 13.43 -7.04 -1.89
CA TRP A 102 13.69 -5.69 -1.42
C TRP A 102 15.15 -5.26 -1.68
N ASP A 103 16.10 -6.08 -1.26
CA ASP A 103 17.53 -5.78 -1.36
C ASP A 103 17.95 -5.52 -2.81
N ALA A 104 17.54 -6.38 -3.73
CA ALA A 104 17.88 -6.28 -5.14
C ALA A 104 17.13 -5.15 -5.87
N PHE A 105 15.87 -4.89 -5.52
CA PHE A 105 14.97 -4.10 -6.37
C PHE A 105 14.36 -2.84 -5.75
N ARG A 106 14.76 -2.43 -4.53
CA ARG A 106 14.24 -1.20 -3.90
C ARG A 106 14.35 0.06 -4.79
N GLU A 107 15.43 0.19 -5.57
CA GLU A 107 15.59 1.31 -6.51
C GLU A 107 14.60 1.24 -7.68
N HIS A 108 14.27 0.04 -8.16
CA HIS A 108 13.27 -0.15 -9.23
C HIS A 108 11.86 0.20 -8.73
N TYR A 109 11.52 -0.14 -7.49
CA TYR A 109 10.24 0.27 -6.90
C TYR A 109 10.07 1.80 -6.88
N ARG A 110 11.15 2.58 -6.75
CA ARG A 110 11.10 4.06 -6.78
C ARG A 110 10.77 4.62 -8.16
N LEU A 111 11.05 3.87 -9.23
CA LEU A 111 10.77 4.27 -10.60
C LEU A 111 9.28 4.11 -10.98
N ALA A 112 8.50 3.40 -10.15
CA ALA A 112 7.08 3.26 -10.39
C ALA A 112 6.35 4.60 -10.32
N ASP A 113 5.18 4.67 -10.95
CA ASP A 113 4.31 5.83 -10.82
C ASP A 113 4.00 6.11 -9.34
N PRO A 114 3.68 7.36 -8.96
CA PRO A 114 3.55 7.73 -7.55
C PRO A 114 2.58 6.86 -6.76
N THR A 115 1.53 6.39 -7.41
CA THR A 115 0.44 5.64 -6.79
C THR A 115 0.85 4.19 -6.52
N MET A 116 1.45 3.52 -7.52
CA MET A 116 2.05 2.18 -7.33
C MET A 116 3.24 2.22 -6.37
N ARG A 117 4.14 3.20 -6.51
CA ARG A 117 5.29 3.38 -5.62
C ARG A 117 4.82 3.53 -4.17
N ALA A 118 3.88 4.44 -3.89
CA ALA A 118 3.38 4.64 -2.55
C ALA A 118 2.71 3.35 -2.01
N ALA A 119 1.95 2.62 -2.82
CA ALA A 119 1.36 1.34 -2.40
C ALA A 119 2.44 0.32 -1.97
N LEU A 120 3.46 0.10 -2.80
CA LEU A 120 4.56 -0.82 -2.53
C LEU A 120 5.34 -0.41 -1.27
N MET A 121 5.74 0.86 -1.19
CA MET A 121 6.56 1.37 -0.09
C MET A 121 5.81 1.35 1.24
N ASN A 122 4.52 1.72 1.25
CA ASN A 122 3.68 1.58 2.44
C ASN A 122 3.44 0.10 2.80
N GLY A 123 3.31 -0.78 1.80
CA GLY A 123 3.20 -2.23 1.99
C GLY A 123 4.41 -2.82 2.69
N PHE A 124 5.62 -2.58 2.18
CA PHE A 124 6.88 -2.99 2.81
C PHE A 124 7.02 -2.41 4.22
N ARG A 125 6.74 -1.11 4.41
CA ARG A 125 6.80 -0.46 5.73
C ARG A 125 5.87 -1.13 6.74
N MET A 126 4.66 -1.50 6.34
CA MET A 126 3.72 -2.19 7.23
C MET A 126 4.11 -3.64 7.50
N ALA A 127 4.65 -4.33 6.50
CA ALA A 127 5.13 -5.68 6.65
C ALA A 127 6.33 -5.73 7.61
N GLU A 128 7.27 -4.79 7.49
CA GLU A 128 8.44 -4.65 8.37
C GLU A 128 8.02 -4.33 9.81
N ALA A 129 7.14 -3.34 10.00
CA ALA A 129 6.65 -2.96 11.33
C ALA A 129 5.97 -4.13 12.06
N SER A 130 5.31 -5.01 11.30
CA SER A 130 4.63 -6.22 11.76
C SER A 130 5.56 -7.44 11.91
N GLY A 131 6.83 -7.33 11.53
CA GLY A 131 7.82 -8.41 11.56
C GLY A 131 7.57 -9.51 10.52
N LYS A 132 6.89 -9.17 9.42
CA LYS A 132 6.51 -10.11 8.35
C LYS A 132 7.52 -10.14 7.21
N VAL A 133 8.33 -9.11 7.08
CA VAL A 133 9.49 -9.05 6.18
C VAL A 133 10.67 -8.54 6.98
N ASN A 134 11.87 -8.93 6.57
CA ASN A 134 13.11 -8.39 7.09
C ASN A 134 13.70 -7.46 6.04
N LEU A 135 13.91 -6.19 6.37
CA LEU A 135 14.49 -5.21 5.45
C LEU A 135 15.82 -4.72 6.01
N GLU A 136 16.88 -4.70 5.20
CA GLU A 136 18.16 -4.10 5.61
C GLU A 136 18.01 -2.59 5.86
N SER A 137 17.13 -1.95 5.08
CA SER A 137 16.78 -0.54 5.21
C SER A 137 15.28 -0.37 4.99
N SER A 138 14.59 0.33 5.90
CA SER A 138 13.19 0.67 5.72
C SER A 138 12.97 1.59 4.49
N PRO A 139 11.77 1.58 3.87
CA PRO A 139 11.42 2.50 2.79
C PRO A 139 11.61 3.98 3.19
N ASP A 140 12.07 4.82 2.25
CA ASP A 140 12.16 6.25 2.50
C ASP A 140 10.75 6.83 2.67
N ARG A 141 10.67 7.83 3.54
CA ARG A 141 9.48 8.61 3.84
C ARG A 141 8.94 9.26 2.58
N THR A 142 9.80 9.79 1.72
CA THR A 142 9.38 10.44 0.47
C THR A 142 8.80 9.44 -0.53
N ASP A 143 9.33 8.22 -0.55
CA ASP A 143 8.86 7.18 -1.46
C ASP A 143 7.47 6.64 -1.06
N CYS A 144 7.13 6.76 0.22
CA CYS A 144 5.80 6.40 0.74
C CYS A 144 4.71 7.41 0.34
N LEU A 145 5.07 8.59 -0.17
CA LEU A 145 4.10 9.64 -0.50
C LEU A 145 3.61 9.51 -1.95
N THR A 146 2.29 9.57 -2.12
CA THR A 146 1.66 9.70 -3.44
C THR A 146 1.83 11.12 -3.98
N ARG A 147 1.84 12.13 -3.10
CA ARG A 147 1.94 13.56 -3.42
C ARG A 147 2.91 14.27 -2.47
N SER A 148 3.61 15.27 -2.98
CA SER A 148 4.50 16.09 -2.16
C SER A 148 3.71 16.95 -1.15
N PRO A 149 4.34 17.36 -0.03
CA PRO A 149 3.69 18.26 0.93
C PRO A 149 3.22 19.56 0.28
N GLY A 150 4.00 20.13 -0.64
CA GLY A 150 3.66 21.39 -1.32
C GLY A 150 2.42 21.28 -2.20
N GLU A 151 2.27 20.17 -2.93
CA GLU A 151 1.08 19.91 -3.75
C GLU A 151 -0.17 19.77 -2.88
N VAL A 152 -0.07 19.01 -1.79
CA VAL A 152 -1.20 18.80 -0.86
C VAL A 152 -1.59 20.12 -0.18
N MET A 153 -0.63 20.92 0.28
CA MET A 153 -0.91 22.23 0.89
C MET A 153 -1.57 23.19 -0.10
N SER A 154 -1.13 23.18 -1.37
CA SER A 154 -1.73 24.00 -2.42
C SER A 154 -3.18 23.60 -2.70
N LEU A 155 -3.47 22.30 -2.79
CA LEU A 155 -4.82 21.76 -2.98
C LEU A 155 -5.76 22.12 -1.82
N LEU A 156 -5.30 21.97 -0.58
CA LEU A 156 -6.10 22.26 0.61
C LEU A 156 -6.39 23.75 0.76
N THR A 157 -5.40 24.60 0.45
CA THR A 157 -5.57 26.06 0.49
C THR A 157 -6.59 26.52 -0.55
N ALA A 158 -6.50 26.00 -1.79
CA ALA A 158 -7.45 26.33 -2.85
C ALA A 158 -8.89 25.87 -2.55
N ALA A 159 -9.03 24.81 -1.73
CA ALA A 159 -10.33 24.26 -1.31
C ALA A 159 -10.80 24.78 0.06
N GLU A 160 -10.14 25.81 0.60
CA GLU A 160 -10.45 26.43 1.91
C GLU A 160 -10.44 25.45 3.09
N GLN A 161 -9.67 24.36 2.99
CA GLN A 161 -9.56 23.32 4.02
C GLN A 161 -8.50 23.66 5.08
N HIS A 162 -8.60 24.86 5.68
CA HIS A 162 -7.60 25.41 6.60
C HIS A 162 -7.28 24.47 7.77
N ARG A 163 -8.29 23.89 8.43
CA ARG A 163 -8.09 22.95 9.55
C ARG A 163 -7.19 21.76 9.19
N LEU A 164 -7.33 21.22 7.98
CA LEU A 164 -6.54 20.08 7.52
C LEU A 164 -5.13 20.52 7.08
N ALA A 165 -5.02 21.68 6.45
CA ALA A 165 -3.74 22.29 6.10
C ALA A 165 -2.89 22.59 7.35
N ASP A 166 -3.50 23.18 8.39
CA ASP A 166 -2.86 23.47 9.67
C ASP A 166 -2.38 22.17 10.34
N ALA A 167 -3.22 21.13 10.35
CA ALA A 167 -2.83 19.83 10.91
C ALA A 167 -1.61 19.19 10.21
N ILE A 168 -1.49 19.39 8.89
CA ILE A 168 -0.32 18.96 8.11
C ILE A 168 0.91 19.79 8.48
N ALA A 169 0.78 21.12 8.50
CA ALA A 169 1.87 22.04 8.81
C ALA A 169 2.41 21.87 10.23
N GLU A 170 1.52 21.64 11.21
CA GLU A 170 1.86 21.42 12.62
C GLU A 170 2.35 19.98 12.90
N ASN A 171 2.33 19.12 11.89
CA ASN A 171 2.70 17.71 12.00
C ASN A 171 1.99 17.00 13.17
N VAL A 172 0.65 17.11 13.22
CA VAL A 172 -0.18 16.58 14.34
C VAL A 172 0.10 15.12 14.67
N SER A 173 -0.22 14.69 15.89
CA SER A 173 -0.02 13.29 16.30
C SER A 173 -0.85 12.31 15.47
N ALA A 174 -0.44 11.03 15.44
CA ALA A 174 -1.19 9.98 14.75
C ALA A 174 -2.63 9.83 15.28
N SER A 175 -2.80 9.99 16.60
CA SER A 175 -4.10 9.92 17.27
C SER A 175 -5.00 11.09 16.88
N ASP A 176 -4.45 12.31 16.81
CA ASP A 176 -5.21 13.49 16.39
C ASP A 176 -5.62 13.39 14.92
N ALA A 177 -4.71 12.96 14.03
CA ALA A 177 -5.04 12.71 12.64
C ALA A 177 -6.13 11.62 12.50
N GLY A 178 -6.05 10.54 13.29
CA GLY A 178 -7.06 9.50 13.35
C GLY A 178 -8.44 9.99 13.82
N ARG A 179 -8.48 10.90 14.81
CA ARG A 179 -9.71 11.56 15.28
C ARG A 179 -10.29 12.46 14.19
N MET A 180 -9.46 13.28 13.54
CA MET A 180 -9.89 14.15 12.44
C MET A 180 -10.50 13.37 11.28
N TRP A 181 -9.93 12.23 10.91
CA TRP A 181 -10.47 11.40 9.84
C TRP A 181 -11.84 10.82 10.19
N ARG A 182 -12.02 10.34 11.43
CA ARG A 182 -13.32 9.85 11.90
C ARG A 182 -14.41 10.93 11.82
N GLU A 183 -14.08 12.15 12.20
CA GLU A 183 -15.01 13.28 12.10
C GLU A 183 -15.36 13.55 10.63
N ALA A 184 -14.35 13.56 9.74
CA ALA A 184 -14.52 13.87 8.33
C ALA A 184 -15.37 12.83 7.57
N VAL A 185 -15.20 11.53 7.82
CA VAL A 185 -15.94 10.47 7.10
C VAL A 185 -17.44 10.46 7.36
N SER A 186 -17.92 11.21 8.36
CA SER A 186 -19.36 11.35 8.64
C SER A 186 -20.05 12.34 7.68
N GLY A 187 -19.28 13.12 6.91
CA GLY A 187 -19.78 14.09 5.93
C GLY A 187 -19.44 13.74 4.49
N GLU A 188 -19.76 14.65 3.58
CA GLU A 188 -19.37 14.54 2.17
C GLU A 188 -17.87 14.84 2.02
N LEU A 189 -17.12 13.90 1.44
CA LEU A 189 -15.68 14.04 1.27
C LEU A 189 -15.36 14.59 -0.10
N SER A 190 -14.78 15.80 -0.13
CA SER A 190 -14.20 16.35 -1.36
C SER A 190 -12.84 15.72 -1.64
N TRP A 191 -12.45 15.74 -2.91
CA TRP A 191 -11.15 15.22 -3.34
C TRP A 191 -9.94 15.84 -2.60
N PRO A 192 -9.86 17.17 -2.41
CA PRO A 192 -8.78 17.78 -1.62
C PRO A 192 -8.69 17.25 -0.18
N VAL A 193 -9.84 17.00 0.46
CA VAL A 193 -9.88 16.43 1.82
C VAL A 193 -9.30 15.01 1.82
N ILE A 194 -9.68 14.19 0.85
CA ILE A 194 -9.10 12.84 0.68
C ILE A 194 -7.58 12.93 0.51
N ALA A 195 -7.08 13.80 -0.37
CA ALA A 195 -5.65 13.97 -0.58
C ALA A 195 -4.89 14.41 0.69
N GLY A 196 -5.48 15.29 1.51
CA GLY A 196 -4.90 15.70 2.79
C GLY A 196 -4.81 14.54 3.80
N PHE A 197 -5.87 13.74 3.94
CA PHE A 197 -5.84 12.56 4.81
C PHE A 197 -4.92 11.46 4.29
N ARG A 198 -4.83 11.26 2.97
CA ARG A 198 -3.83 10.37 2.35
C ARG A 198 -2.42 10.76 2.78
N TYR A 199 -2.08 12.05 2.69
CA TYR A 199 -0.79 12.55 3.14
C TYR A 199 -0.53 12.29 4.64
N LEU A 200 -1.52 12.54 5.50
CA LEU A 200 -1.41 12.27 6.94
C LEU A 200 -1.21 10.79 7.27
N TYR A 201 -1.77 9.89 6.46
CA TYR A 201 -1.55 8.44 6.56
C TYR A 201 -0.18 8.01 6.03
N GLU A 202 0.24 8.54 4.88
CA GLU A 202 1.45 8.13 4.16
C GLU A 202 2.74 8.59 4.86
N ARG A 203 2.72 9.69 5.61
CA ARG A 203 3.88 10.17 6.38
C ARG A 203 4.28 9.20 7.52
N PRO A 204 5.50 9.31 8.10
CA PRO A 204 6.02 8.34 9.09
C PRO A 204 5.19 8.20 10.37
N ALA A 205 4.67 9.30 10.92
CA ALA A 205 3.79 9.25 12.09
C ALA A 205 2.46 8.53 11.77
N SER A 206 2.04 8.60 10.50
CA SER A 206 0.82 8.03 9.95
C SER A 206 -0.41 8.43 10.80
N MET A 207 -1.43 7.58 10.79
CA MET A 207 -2.70 7.77 11.50
C MET A 207 -2.98 6.60 12.45
N ALA A 208 -3.64 6.89 13.58
CA ALA A 208 -4.00 5.95 14.63
C ALA A 208 -5.44 6.23 15.13
N PRO A 209 -6.47 5.84 14.37
CA PRO A 209 -7.87 6.01 14.78
C PRO A 209 -8.22 5.11 15.97
N THR A 210 -9.12 5.56 16.85
CA THR A 210 -9.46 4.88 18.12
C THR A 210 -10.18 3.54 17.96
N ASP A 211 -10.89 3.31 16.84
CA ASP A 211 -11.56 2.05 16.47
C ASP A 211 -11.01 1.54 15.12
N PRO A 212 -9.73 1.11 15.09
CA PRO A 212 -8.99 0.89 13.86
C PRO A 212 -9.53 -0.24 12.98
N ALA A 213 -10.30 -1.17 13.56
CA ALA A 213 -10.91 -2.28 12.85
C ALA A 213 -12.22 -1.89 12.13
N GLN A 214 -12.88 -0.80 12.57
CA GLN A 214 -14.20 -0.40 12.07
C GLN A 214 -14.18 0.92 11.33
N VAL A 215 -13.18 1.77 11.56
CA VAL A 215 -13.07 3.03 10.82
C VAL A 215 -12.97 2.75 9.31
N VAL A 216 -13.63 3.59 8.54
CA VAL A 216 -13.60 3.60 7.08
C VAL A 216 -12.16 3.86 6.62
N LEU A 217 -11.72 3.13 5.59
CA LEU A 217 -10.42 3.33 4.97
C LEU A 217 -10.43 4.57 4.09
N ILE A 218 -9.30 5.26 3.99
CA ILE A 218 -9.15 6.43 3.14
C ILE A 218 -9.25 5.96 1.69
N PRO A 219 -10.15 6.55 0.87
CA PRO A 219 -10.30 6.18 -0.53
C PRO A 219 -8.98 6.25 -1.31
N TRP A 220 -8.84 5.37 -2.29
CA TRP A 220 -7.74 5.41 -3.26
C TRP A 220 -7.93 6.56 -4.24
N ALA A 221 -6.82 7.16 -4.66
CA ALA A 221 -6.75 8.58 -4.96
C ALA A 221 -5.73 8.91 -6.07
#